data_AF-A0A923J860-F1
#
_entry.id   AF-A0A923J860-F1
#
_cell.length_a   1.000
_cell.length_b   1.000
_cell.length_c   1.000
_cell.angle_alpha   90.00
_cell.angle_beta   90.00
_cell.angle_gamma   90.00
#
_symmetry.space_group_name_H-M   'P 1'
#
loop_
_entity.id
_entity.type
_entity.pdbx_description
1 polymer ?
#
loop_
_entity_poly.entity_id
_entity_poly.type
_entity_poly.pdbx_seq_one_letter_code
_entity_poly.pdbx_strand_id
1 'polypeptide(L)' 'MTRLRTTVPLLLAAGLAALAVATVRDAGCDDPGRYELRPDGTWSLVGGCVDPADLVVPAPPAAPAPASAPEQSRS' A
#
# COMPACT_ATOMS: atom_id res chain seq x y z
N MET A 1 -33.45 9.60 -30.51
CA MET A 1 -33.54 8.31 -29.76
C MET A 1 -32.20 7.56 -29.69
N THR A 2 -31.31 7.65 -30.70
CA THR A 2 -30.02 6.92 -30.74
C THR A 2 -28.90 7.52 -29.87
N ARG A 3 -28.81 8.85 -29.74
CA ARG A 3 -27.76 9.50 -28.91
C ARG A 3 -27.92 9.24 -27.42
N LEU A 4 -29.15 9.10 -26.94
CA LEU A 4 -29.44 8.84 -25.53
C LEU A 4 -28.99 7.43 -25.10
N ARG A 5 -29.06 6.46 -26.03
CA ARG A 5 -28.68 5.07 -25.78
C ARG A 5 -27.17 4.89 -25.69
N THR A 6 -26.38 5.79 -26.28
CA THR A 6 -24.91 5.77 -26.21
C THR A 6 -24.34 6.64 -25.10
N THR A 7 -25.01 7.72 -24.68
CA THR A 7 -24.53 8.56 -23.59
C THR A 7 -24.73 7.93 -22.21
N VAL A 8 -25.83 7.21 -22.00
CA VAL A 8 -26.11 6.52 -20.72
C VAL A 8 -24.99 5.55 -20.31
N PRO A 9 -24.52 4.61 -21.15
CA PRO A 9 -23.45 3.70 -20.76
C PRO A 9 -22.12 4.42 -20.53
N LEU A 10 -21.83 5.50 -21.26
CA LEU A 10 -20.61 6.30 -21.05
C LEU A 10 -20.63 7.02 -19.70
N LEU A 11 -21.77 7.62 -19.33
CA LEU A 11 -21.93 8.27 -18.03
C LEU A 11 -21.82 7.27 -16.88
N LEU A 12 -22.40 6.08 -17.06
CA LEU A 12 -22.36 5.01 -16.07
C LEU A 12 -20.94 4.48 -15.89
N ALA A 13 -20.20 4.27 -17.00
CA ALA A 13 -18.80 3.88 -16.96
C ALA A 13 -17.92 4.95 -16.27
N ALA A 14 -18.12 6.23 -16.59
CA ALA A 14 -17.41 7.33 -15.94
C ALA A 14 -17.71 7.39 -14.43
N GLY A 15 -18.98 7.20 -14.03
CA GLY A 15 -19.38 7.14 -12.64
C GLY A 15 -18.72 5.98 -11.88
N LEU A 16 -18.69 4.78 -12.47
CA LEU A 16 -18.01 3.63 -11.87
C LEU A 16 -16.50 3.82 -11.77
N ALA A 17 -15.87 4.43 -12.78
CA ALA A 17 -14.44 4.76 -12.74
C ALA A 17 -14.11 5.76 -11.62
N ALA A 18 -14.93 6.82 -11.47
CA ALA A 18 -14.78 7.78 -10.39
C ALA A 18 -14.96 7.12 -9.01
N LEU A 19 -15.96 6.24 -8.87
CA LEU A 19 -16.19 5.47 -7.64
C LEU A 19 -14.97 4.60 -7.30
N ALA A 20 -14.40 3.90 -8.28
CA ALA A 20 -13.21 3.08 -8.08
C ALA A 20 -12.01 3.91 -7.58
N VAL A 21 -11.75 5.06 -8.20
CA VAL A 21 -10.68 5.97 -7.74
C VAL A 21 -10.95 6.47 -6.32
N ALA A 22 -12.18 6.87 -6.01
CA ALA A 22 -12.55 7.30 -4.67
C ALA A 22 -12.35 6.18 -3.64
N THR A 23 -12.73 4.93 -3.96
CA THR A 23 -12.51 3.79 -3.06
C THR A 23 -11.03 3.47 -2.86
N VAL A 24 -10.19 3.61 -3.90
CA VAL A 24 -8.74 3.42 -3.77
C VAL A 24 -8.10 4.53 -2.95
N ARG A 25 -8.63 5.76 -3.03
CA ARG A 25 -8.18 6.90 -2.21
C ARG A 25 -8.59 6.78 -0.76
N ASP A 26 -9.83 6.39 -0.51
CA ASP A 26 -10.38 6.12 0.82
C ASP A 26 -9.73 4.90 1.48
N ALA A 27 -9.44 3.85 0.70
CA ALA A 27 -8.60 2.73 1.14
C ALA A 27 -7.11 3.07 1.18
N GLY A 28 -6.72 4.16 0.51
CA GLY A 28 -5.37 4.68 0.48
C GLY A 28 -5.05 5.50 1.72
N CYS A 29 -3.77 5.81 1.92
CA CYS A 29 -3.27 6.55 3.09
C CYS A 29 -3.60 8.04 3.12
N ASP A 30 -4.72 8.48 2.54
CA ASP A 30 -5.10 9.89 2.59
C ASP A 30 -5.69 10.29 3.97
N ASP A 31 -6.02 9.33 4.84
CA ASP A 31 -6.28 9.58 6.27
C ASP A 31 -4.96 9.48 7.06
N PRO A 32 -4.43 10.59 7.62
CA PRO A 32 -3.15 10.59 8.34
C PRO A 32 -3.23 9.90 9.72
N GLY A 33 -4.37 9.30 10.07
CA GLY A 33 -4.65 8.80 11.40
C GLY A 33 -4.93 9.94 12.38
N ARG A 34 -5.58 9.59 13.47
CA ARG A 34 -5.86 10.54 14.56
C ARG A 34 -5.55 9.93 15.90
N TYR A 35 -5.07 10.76 16.81
CA TYR A 35 -4.88 10.36 18.21
C TYR A 35 -6.22 10.44 18.93
N GLU A 36 -6.68 9.32 19.46
CA GLU A 36 -7.85 9.24 20.33
C GLU A 36 -7.43 8.94 21.76
N LEU A 37 -8.07 9.63 22.70
CA LEU A 37 -7.90 9.37 24.13
C LEU A 37 -8.69 8.11 24.50
N ARG A 38 -7.98 7.13 25.05
CA ARG A 38 -8.55 5.84 25.44
C ARG A 38 -9.06 5.90 26.90
N PRO A 39 -10.03 5.06 27.31
CA PRO A 39 -10.64 5.15 28.65
C PRO A 39 -9.65 4.98 29.81
N ASP A 40 -8.51 4.35 29.55
CA ASP A 40 -7.37 4.18 30.47
C ASP A 40 -6.45 5.42 30.54
N GLY A 41 -6.78 6.51 29.84
CA GLY A 41 -6.04 7.77 29.86
C GLY A 41 -4.82 7.81 28.93
N THR A 42 -4.61 6.75 28.14
CA THR A 42 -3.53 6.69 27.14
C THR A 42 -4.00 7.26 25.80
N TRP A 43 -3.07 7.75 24.98
CA TRP A 43 -3.35 8.16 23.61
C TRP A 43 -3.06 7.02 22.66
N SER A 44 -4.06 6.67 21.84
CA SER A 44 -3.91 5.66 20.79
C SER A 44 -3.98 6.36 19.45
N LEU A 45 -3.01 6.10 18.57
CA LEU A 45 -3.20 6.41 17.14
C LEU A 45 -4.22 5.40 16.60
N VAL A 46 -5.32 5.90 16.04
CA VAL A 46 -6.41 5.11 15.44
C VAL A 46 -6.56 5.57 13.99
N GLY A 47 -6.70 4.60 13.08
CA GLY A 47 -6.62 4.87 11.65
C GLY A 47 -5.17 5.10 11.22
N GLY A 48 -4.98 5.84 10.13
CA GLY A 48 -3.67 6.06 9.53
C GLY A 48 -3.20 4.84 8.76
N CYS A 49 -3.16 4.96 7.43
CA CYS A 49 -2.42 4.00 6.62
C CYS A 49 -1.01 4.58 6.40
N VAL A 50 0.02 3.73 6.39
CA VAL A 50 1.41 4.17 6.16
C VAL A 50 1.74 3.97 4.68
N ASP A 51 2.24 4.99 3.99
CA ASP A 51 2.66 4.83 2.60
C ASP A 51 3.85 3.83 2.56
N PRO A 52 3.80 2.79 1.73
CA PRO A 52 4.92 1.85 1.60
C PRO A 52 6.24 2.53 1.23
N ALA A 53 6.21 3.67 0.54
CA ALA A 53 7.40 4.46 0.22
C ALA A 53 8.03 5.14 1.45
N ASP A 54 7.24 5.36 2.51
CA ASP A 54 7.72 5.91 3.78
C ASP A 54 8.20 4.83 4.76
N LEU A 55 8.01 3.55 4.42
CA LEU A 55 8.53 2.43 5.21
C LEU A 55 10.04 2.32 5.03
N VAL A 56 10.79 2.69 6.06
CA VAL A 56 12.22 2.39 6.14
C VAL A 56 12.39 0.89 6.39
N VAL A 57 12.55 0.11 5.32
CA VAL A 57 12.88 -1.32 5.41
C VAL A 57 14.41 -1.45 5.55
N PRO A 58 14.92 -2.02 6.67
CA PRO A 58 16.34 -2.29 6.80
C PRO A 58 16.81 -3.22 5.68
N ALA A 59 17.98 -2.95 5.11
CA ALA A 59 18.55 -3.82 4.09
C ALA A 59 18.66 -5.27 4.62
N PRO A 60 18.32 -6.29 3.81
CA PRO A 60 18.48 -7.68 4.20
C PRO A 60 19.93 -7.93 4.66
N PRO A 61 20.15 -8.72 5.72
CA PRO A 61 21.50 -9.05 6.14
C PRO A 61 22.26 -9.67 4.97
N ALA A 62 23.49 -9.21 4.75
CA ALA A 62 24.33 -9.68 3.66
C ALA A 62 24.46 -11.22 3.74
N ALA A 63 24.30 -11.89 2.59
CA ALA A 63 24.48 -13.33 2.52
C ALA A 63 25.91 -13.70 2.97
N PRO A 64 26.08 -14.77 3.77
CA PRO A 64 27.40 -15.24 4.14
C PRO A 64 28.24 -15.49 2.89
N ALA A 65 29.49 -15.03 2.89
CA ALA A 65 30.42 -15.30 1.79
C ALA A 65 30.49 -16.82 1.55
N PRO A 66 30.47 -17.29 0.29
CA PRO A 66 30.63 -18.70 -0.01
C PRO A 66 31.95 -19.17 0.62
N ALA A 67 31.88 -20.21 1.45
CA ALA A 67 33.08 -20.82 2.02
C ALA A 67 33.96 -21.26 0.86
N SER A 68 35.20 -20.75 0.81
CA SER A 68 36.23 -21.21 -0.11
C SER A 68 36.31 -22.73 0.01
N ALA A 69 35.97 -23.45 -1.06
CA ALA A 69 36.10 -24.89 -1.10
C ALA A 69 37.55 -25.24 -0.71
N PRO A 70 37.79 -26.26 0.15
CA PRO A 70 39.14 -26.67 0.43
C PRO A 70 39.76 -27.07 -0.90
N GLU A 71 40.88 -26.39 -1.18
CA GLU A 71 41.83 -26.69 -2.22
C GLU A 71 41.88 -28.21 -2.42
N GLN A 72 41.49 -28.64 -3.61
CA GLN A 72 41.59 -30.02 -4.08
C GLN A 72 43.08 -30.39 -4.02
N SER A 73 43.52 -30.83 -2.84
CA SER A 73 44.88 -31.20 -2.52
C SER A 73 45.16 -32.52 -3.23
N ARG A 74 45.60 -32.34 -4.47
CA ARG A 74 46.31 -33.28 -5.33
C ARG A 74 47.30 -34.12 -4.52
N SER A 75 47.13 -35.43 -4.50
CA SER A 75 48.19 -36.46 -4.39
C SER A 75 47.65 -37.81 -4.83
#